data_AF-A0A8T2JG16-F1
#
_entry.id   AF-A0A8T2JG16-F1
#
_cell.length_a   1.000
_cell.length_b   1.000
_cell.length_c   1.000
_cell.angle_alpha   90.00
_cell.angle_beta   90.00
_cell.angle_gamma   90.00
#
_symmetry.space_group_name_H-M   'P 1'
#
loop_
_entity.id
_entity.type
_entity.pdbx_description
1 polymer ?
#
loop_
_entity_poly.entity_id
_entity_poly.type
_entity_poly.pdbx_seq_one_letter_code
_entity_poly.pdbx_strand_id
1 'polypeptide(L)'
;FFRQRVTEIIFVLKAVSTLIDSLKKTHPENVDSNTWAQVISLYPTLVDCITCSSSEVCTALKEALVPFKDFMHPPAAAKVQNGES
;
A
#
# COMPACT_ATOMS: atom_id res chain seq x y z
N PHE A 1 -16.75 -6.34 23.35
CA PHE A 1 -17.12 -6.27 21.92
C PHE A 1 -16.28 -5.30 21.09
N PHE A 2 -16.01 -4.06 21.52
CA PHE A 2 -15.19 -3.10 20.75
C PHE A 2 -13.77 -3.60 20.39
N ARG A 3 -13.09 -4.30 21.31
CA ARG A 3 -11.76 -4.88 21.05
C ARG A 3 -11.72 -5.86 19.87
N GLN A 4 -12.78 -6.63 19.64
CA GLN A 4 -12.81 -7.63 18.56
C GLN A 4 -12.88 -6.95 17.19
N ARG A 5 -13.65 -5.87 17.08
CA ARG A 5 -13.72 -5.03 15.87
C ARG A 5 -12.38 -4.36 15.56
N VAL A 6 -11.69 -3.86 16.59
CA VAL A 6 -10.34 -3.29 16.43
C VAL A 6 -9.36 -4.34 15.92
N THR A 7 -9.40 -5.57 16.45
CA THR A 7 -8.56 -6.68 15.96
C THR A 7 -8.86 -7.05 14.52
N GLU A 8 -10.14 -7.11 14.12
CA GLU A 8 -10.54 -7.35 12.72
C GLU A 8 -9.94 -6.29 11.79
N ILE A 9 -10.07 -5.00 12.16
CA ILE A 9 -9.51 -3.88 11.39
C ILE A 9 -7.99 -4.02 11.27
N ILE A 10 -7.29 -4.28 12.38
CA ILE A 10 -5.82 -4.47 12.37
C ILE A 10 -5.43 -5.65 11.47
N PHE A 11 -6.18 -6.74 11.49
CA PHE A 11 -5.90 -7.91 10.65
C PHE A 11 -6.07 -7.59 9.17
N VAL A 12 -7.14 -6.87 8.81
CA VAL A 12 -7.36 -6.39 7.43
C VAL A 12 -6.22 -5.47 7.00
N LEU A 13 -5.80 -4.54 7.84
CA LEU A 13 -4.69 -3.64 7.55
C LEU A 13 -3.39 -4.41 7.30
N LYS A 14 -3.07 -5.41 8.14
CA LYS A 14 -1.90 -6.27 7.95
C LYS A 14 -1.97 -7.09 6.66
N ALA A 15 -3.15 -7.59 6.30
CA ALA A 15 -3.35 -8.30 5.03
C ALA A 15 -3.11 -7.36 3.84
N VAL A 16 -3.60 -6.12 3.91
CA VAL A 16 -3.35 -5.08 2.90
C VAL A 16 -1.85 -4.77 2.79
N SER A 17 -1.15 -4.56 3.90
CA SER A 17 0.32 -4.39 3.91
C SER A 17 1.05 -5.53 3.21
N THR A 18 0.63 -6.76 3.51
CA THR A 18 1.22 -7.98 2.96
C THR A 18 0.97 -8.08 1.45
N LEU A 19 -0.24 -7.76 1.01
CA LEU A 19 -0.59 -7.71 -0.41
C LEU A 19 0.31 -6.72 -1.16
N ILE A 20 0.51 -5.52 -0.63
CA ILE A 20 1.36 -4.50 -1.27
C ILE A 20 2.81 -4.94 -1.31
N ASP A 21 3.31 -5.55 -0.24
CA ASP A 21 4.68 -6.07 -0.21
C ASP A 21 4.89 -7.18 -1.25
N SER A 22 3.90 -8.07 -1.43
CA SER A 22 3.88 -9.06 -2.50
C SER A 22 3.83 -8.41 -3.89
N LEU A 23 3.02 -7.36 -4.08
CA LEU A 23 2.94 -6.64 -5.34
C LEU A 23 4.24 -5.90 -5.66
N LYS A 24 4.92 -5.30 -4.67
CA LYS A 24 6.25 -4.68 -4.82
C LYS A 24 7.31 -5.69 -5.29
N LYS A 25 7.25 -6.93 -4.79
CA LYS A 25 8.17 -8.01 -5.17
C LYS A 25 7.85 -8.60 -6.55
N THR A 26 6.63 -8.40 -7.02
CA THR A 26 6.20 -8.87 -8.33
C THR A 26 6.67 -7.86 -9.38
N HIS A 27 7.14 -8.36 -10.52
CA HIS A 27 7.57 -7.47 -11.60
C HIS A 27 6.38 -6.63 -12.08
N PRO A 28 6.52 -5.31 -12.27
CA PRO A 28 5.39 -4.43 -12.59
C PRO A 28 4.67 -4.79 -13.91
N GLU A 29 5.33 -5.51 -14.82
CA GLU A 29 4.72 -6.06 -16.03
C GLU A 29 3.70 -7.18 -15.76
N ASN A 30 3.82 -7.87 -14.62
CA ASN A 30 2.94 -8.97 -14.22
C ASN A 30 1.78 -8.50 -13.35
N VAL A 31 1.75 -7.22 -12.96
CA VAL A 31 0.66 -6.64 -12.18
C VAL A 31 -0.32 -5.98 -13.14
N ASP A 32 -1.56 -6.47 -13.15
CA ASP A 32 -2.61 -5.88 -13.96
C ASP A 32 -2.83 -4.40 -13.59
N SER A 33 -2.94 -3.54 -14.60
CA SER A 33 -3.14 -2.10 -14.44
C SER A 33 -4.35 -1.75 -13.56
N ASN A 34 -5.42 -2.56 -13.61
CA ASN A 34 -6.60 -2.39 -12.78
C ASN A 34 -6.29 -2.73 -11.31
N THR A 35 -5.55 -3.80 -11.05
CA THR A 35 -5.07 -4.16 -9.70
C THR A 35 -4.22 -3.03 -9.12
N TRP A 36 -3.31 -2.48 -9.92
CA TRP A 36 -2.48 -1.35 -9.53
C TRP A 36 -3.31 -0.11 -9.19
N ALA A 37 -4.28 0.24 -10.04
CA ALA A 37 -5.20 1.34 -9.81
C ALA A 37 -6.05 1.16 -8.54
N GLN A 38 -6.53 -0.07 -8.28
CA GLN A 38 -7.28 -0.38 -7.05
C GLN A 38 -6.44 -0.20 -5.80
N VAL A 39 -5.18 -0.65 -5.80
CA VAL A 39 -4.26 -0.46 -4.69
C VAL A 39 -4.02 1.04 -4.46
N ILE A 40 -3.72 1.81 -5.51
CA ILE A 40 -3.56 3.27 -5.41
C ILE A 40 -4.82 3.93 -4.83
N SER A 41 -6.00 3.53 -5.29
CA SER A 41 -7.29 4.08 -4.82
C SER A 41 -7.59 3.78 -3.35
N LEU A 42 -6.94 2.77 -2.77
CA LEU A 42 -7.09 2.41 -1.37
C LEU A 42 -6.30 3.36 -0.45
N TYR A 43 -5.23 3.98 -0.95
CA TYR A 43 -4.34 4.84 -0.17
C TYR A 43 -5.07 6.03 0.49
N PRO A 44 -5.89 6.84 -0.21
CA PRO A 44 -6.65 7.93 0.41
C PRO A 44 -7.55 7.43 1.55
N THR A 45 -8.23 6.29 1.35
CA THR A 45 -9.10 5.70 2.36
C THR A 45 -8.33 5.31 3.62
N LEU A 46 -7.12 4.76 3.47
CA LEU A 46 -6.25 4.41 4.60
C LEU A 46 -5.69 5.67 5.29
N VAL A 47 -5.34 6.71 4.52
CA VAL A 47 -4.89 8.00 5.07
C VAL A 47 -6.02 8.76 5.78
N ASP A 48 -7.28 8.61 5.36
CA ASP A 48 -8.39 9.16 6.13
C ASP A 48 -8.56 8.38 7.45
N CYS A 49 -8.35 7.06 7.42
CA CYS A 49 -8.50 6.23 8.61
C CYS A 49 -7.46 6.54 9.70
N ILE A 50 -6.28 7.12 9.40
CA ILE A 50 -5.30 7.52 10.45
C ILE A 50 -5.79 8.70 11.29
N THR A 51 -6.89 9.37 10.91
CA THR A 51 -7.55 10.36 11.76
C THR A 51 -8.44 9.72 12.83
N CYS A 52 -8.63 8.39 12.81
CA CYS A 52 -9.34 7.67 13.85
C CYS A 52 -8.66 7.80 15.21
N SER A 53 -9.46 8.02 16.25
CA SER A 53 -9.03 8.23 17.64
C SER A 53 -8.46 7.00 18.35
N SER A 54 -8.41 5.83 17.71
CA SER A 54 -7.78 4.62 18.26
C SER A 54 -6.29 4.57 17.91
N SER A 55 -5.44 4.57 18.93
CA SER A 55 -3.98 4.48 18.81
C SER A 55 -3.50 3.17 18.18
N GLU A 56 -4.17 2.06 18.47
CA GLU A 56 -3.85 0.73 17.94
C GLU A 56 -4.12 0.67 16.43
N VAL A 57 -5.26 1.20 15.99
CA VAL A 57 -5.63 1.28 14.57
C VAL A 57 -4.71 2.25 13.84
N CYS A 58 -4.42 3.42 14.42
CA CYS A 58 -3.45 4.38 13.89
C CYS A 58 -2.08 3.75 13.65
N THR A 59 -1.60 2.93 14.59
CA THR A 59 -0.29 2.27 14.48
C THR A 59 -0.30 1.26 13.34
N ALA A 60 -1.30 0.38 13.29
CA ALA A 60 -1.43 -0.61 12.22
C ALA A 60 -1.59 0.04 10.83
N LEU A 61 -2.32 1.15 10.75
CA LEU A 61 -2.45 1.95 9.52
C LEU A 61 -1.12 2.54 9.08
N LYS A 62 -0.37 3.16 10.01
CA LYS A 62 0.97 3.70 9.71
C LYS A 62 1.89 2.61 9.17
N GLU A 63 1.91 1.44 9.80
CA GLU A 63 2.67 0.29 9.32
C GLU A 63 2.23 -0.17 7.92
N ALA A 64 0.93 -0.13 7.62
CA ALA A 64 0.40 -0.45 6.29
C ALA A 64 0.73 0.59 5.21
N LEU A 65 0.85 1.86 5.59
CA LEU A 65 1.16 2.96 4.68
C LEU A 65 2.66 3.03 4.30
N VAL A 66 3.56 2.42 5.08
CA VAL A 66 4.99 2.34 4.76
C VAL A 66 5.25 1.69 3.39
N PRO A 67 4.79 0.46 3.11
CA PRO A 67 5.00 -0.17 1.81
C PRO A 67 4.26 0.57 0.67
N PHE A 68 3.12 1.20 0.96
CA PHE A 68 2.41 2.06 0.01
C PHE A 68 3.27 3.21 -0.51
N LYS A 69 3.99 3.90 0.39
CA LYS A 69 4.89 5.00 0.04
C LYS A 69 5.93 4.56 -0.99
N ASP A 70 6.52 3.38 -0.80
CA ASP A 70 7.55 2.88 -1.72
C ASP A 70 6.95 2.46 -3.06
N PHE A 71 5.74 1.91 -3.03
CA PHE A 71 5.01 1.46 -4.22
C PHE A 71 4.53 2.63 -5.10
N MET A 72 4.23 3.78 -4.48
CA MET A 72 3.81 5.01 -5.18
C MET A 72 4.98 5.75 -5.85
N HIS A 73 6.24 5.36 -5.60
CA HIS A 73 7.33 5.91 -6.40
C HIS A 73 7.23 5.34 -7.81
N PRO A 74 7.19 6.19 -8.85
CA PRO A 74 7.25 5.70 -10.22
C PRO A 74 8.51 4.84 -10.35
N PRO A 75 8.44 3.64 -10.98
CA PRO A 75 9.63 2.84 -11.25
C PRO A 75 10.60 3.78 -11.93
N ALA A 76 11.75 4.03 -11.27
CA ALA A 76 12.73 5.01 -11.71
C ALA A 76 12.95 4.75 -13.18
N ALA A 77 12.47 5.68 -14.02
CA ALA A 77 12.44 5.51 -15.46
C ALA A 77 13.81 4.98 -15.83
N ALA A 78 13.88 3.73 -16.28
CA ALA A 78 15.10 3.14 -16.76
C ALA A 78 15.64 4.21 -17.70
N LYS A 79 16.77 4.81 -17.34
CA LYS A 79 17.45 5.76 -18.20
C LYS A 79 17.69 4.96 -19.46
N VAL A 80 16.82 5.13 -20.44
CA VAL A 80 17.08 4.79 -21.82
C VAL A 80 18.26 5.69 -22.16
N GLN A 81 19.46 5.14 -22.03
CA GLN A 81 20.59 5.55 -22.84
C GLN A 81 20.22 5.15 -24.27
N ASN A 82 19.30 5.92 -24.86
CA ASN A 82 19.12 5.97 -26.30
C ASN A 82 19.83 7.24 -26.79
N GLY A 83 20.75 7.04 -27.74
CA GLY A 83 21.65 8.04 -28.32
C GLY A 83 23.00 7.35 -28.58
N GLU A 84 23.21 6.65 -29.70
CA GLU A 84 23.49 7.21 -31.06
C GLU A 84 24.56 8.32 -30.94
N SER A 85 25.78 8.21 -31.48
CA SER A 85 26.27 7.59 -32.72
C SER A 85 27.75 7.17 -32.58
#